data_AF-A0A7W5WXE8-F1
#
_entry.id   AF-A0A7W5WXE8-F1
#
_cell.length_a   1.000
_cell.length_b   1.000
_cell.length_c   1.000
_cell.angle_alpha   90.00
_cell.angle_beta   90.00
_cell.angle_gamma   90.00
#
_symmetry.space_group_name_H-M   'P 1'
#
loop_
_entity.id
_entity.type
_entity.pdbx_description
1 polymer ?
#
loop_
_entity_poly.entity_id
_entity_poly.type
_entity_poly.pdbx_seq_one_letter_code
_entity_poly.pdbx_strand_id
1 'polypeptide(L)'
;MRRIILATFACVISGNAHADYREEIHNLAIQVNNATYSSLTTAYICRNVAGIDTYLKVRQKVEAVMARLSSDAGLVRETIGSWETLLQKNRDYKNPGVTEKECTDALSDRDRKLDAALNAMLDIRGDR
;
A
#
# COMPACT_ATOMS: atom_id res chain seq x y z
N MET A 1 -13.98 9.76 1.48
CA MET A 1 -13.01 9.03 0.64
C MET A 1 -12.52 7.71 1.24
N ARG A 2 -12.25 7.60 2.56
CA ARG A 2 -11.93 6.30 3.21
C ARG A 2 -12.91 5.16 2.91
N ARG A 3 -14.20 5.46 2.71
CA ARG A 3 -15.28 4.48 2.48
C ARG A 3 -15.34 3.89 1.06
N ILE A 4 -14.74 4.54 0.06
CA ILE A 4 -14.92 4.12 -1.34
C ILE A 4 -13.94 2.99 -1.71
N ILE A 5 -12.69 3.05 -1.23
CA ILE A 5 -11.68 2.00 -1.46
C ILE A 5 -12.03 0.70 -0.69
N LEU A 6 -12.64 0.82 0.50
CA LEU A 6 -13.09 -0.32 1.31
C LEU A 6 -14.24 -1.10 0.66
N ALA A 7 -15.10 -0.43 -0.10
CA ALA A 7 -16.27 -1.06 -0.71
C ALA A 7 -15.89 -1.94 -1.93
N THR A 8 -14.83 -1.59 -2.66
CA THR A 8 -14.44 -2.30 -3.89
C THR A 8 -13.70 -3.61 -3.59
N PHE A 9 -12.90 -3.68 -2.53
CA PHE A 9 -12.26 -4.93 -2.13
C PHE A 9 -13.22 -5.95 -1.49
N ALA A 10 -14.32 -5.49 -0.88
CA ALA A 10 -15.29 -6.35 -0.20
C ALA A 10 -16.25 -7.08 -1.15
N CYS A 11 -16.46 -6.58 -2.38
CA CYS A 11 -17.40 -7.19 -3.33
C CYS A 11 -16.83 -8.40 -4.10
N VAL A 12 -15.52 -8.64 -4.08
CA VAL A 12 -14.90 -9.74 -4.86
C VAL A 12 -15.01 -11.10 -4.15
N ILE A 13 -15.44 -11.13 -2.89
CA ILE A 13 -15.35 -12.33 -2.01
C ILE A 13 -16.74 -12.77 -1.53
N SER A 14 -17.78 -12.48 -2.32
CA SER A 14 -19.14 -12.97 -2.06
C SER A 14 -19.35 -14.36 -2.66
N GLY A 15 -18.62 -15.34 -2.13
CA GLY A 15 -18.93 -16.76 -2.26
C GLY A 15 -19.08 -17.35 -0.87
N ASN A 16 -20.32 -17.45 -0.36
CA ASN A 16 -20.76 -18.19 0.84
C ASN A 16 -19.76 -18.34 2.00
N ALA A 17 -19.12 -17.25 2.44
CA ALA A 17 -18.27 -17.30 3.61
C ALA A 17 -18.99 -16.78 4.87
N HIS A 18 -18.78 -17.50 5.97
CA HIS A 18 -19.24 -17.15 7.32
C HIS A 18 -18.83 -15.71 7.70
N ALA A 19 -19.62 -15.05 8.56
CA ALA A 19 -19.40 -13.66 8.95
C ALA A 19 -17.96 -13.40 9.45
N ASP A 20 -17.40 -14.33 10.20
CA ASP A 20 -16.04 -14.26 10.76
C ASP A 20 -14.96 -14.23 9.67
N TYR A 21 -15.11 -15.05 8.61
CA TYR A 21 -14.18 -15.07 7.47
C TYR A 21 -14.25 -13.75 6.67
N ARG A 22 -15.43 -13.16 6.57
CA ARG A 22 -15.61 -11.86 5.91
C ARG A 22 -14.95 -10.72 6.71
N GLU A 23 -15.02 -10.78 8.04
CA GLU A 23 -14.35 -9.83 8.93
C GLU A 23 -12.83 -9.95 8.85
N GLU A 24 -12.30 -11.17 8.85
CA GLU A 24 -10.86 -11.42 8.74
C GLU A 24 -10.28 -10.88 7.43
N ILE A 25 -10.94 -11.18 6.31
CA ILE A 25 -10.58 -10.65 4.99
C ILE A 25 -10.64 -9.13 4.94
N HIS A 26 -11.67 -8.53 5.55
CA HIS A 26 -11.80 -7.08 5.61
C HIS A 26 -10.63 -6.45 6.38
N ASN A 27 -10.26 -7.04 7.52
CA ASN A 27 -9.15 -6.59 8.34
C ASN A 27 -7.81 -6.72 7.61
N LEU A 28 -7.58 -7.81 6.88
CA LEU A 28 -6.38 -7.96 6.06
C LEU A 28 -6.32 -6.98 4.89
N ALA A 29 -7.45 -6.72 4.22
CA ALA A 29 -7.51 -5.71 3.16
C ALA A 29 -7.14 -4.31 3.70
N ILE A 30 -7.59 -3.97 4.90
CA ILE A 30 -7.19 -2.73 5.59
C ILE A 30 -5.68 -2.73 5.87
N GLN A 31 -5.12 -3.85 6.36
CA GLN A 31 -3.68 -3.96 6.64
C GLN A 31 -2.84 -3.76 5.39
N VAL A 32 -3.19 -4.41 4.28
CA VAL A 32 -2.49 -4.24 3.00
C VAL A 32 -2.57 -2.78 2.54
N ASN A 33 -3.76 -2.19 2.56
CA ASN A 33 -3.93 -0.80 2.14
C ASN A 33 -3.13 0.20 3.01
N ASN A 34 -3.04 -0.06 4.32
CA ASN A 34 -2.21 0.75 5.21
C ASN A 34 -0.71 0.55 4.93
N ALA A 35 -0.29 -0.69 4.66
CA ALA A 35 1.10 -0.99 4.34
C ALA A 35 1.53 -0.37 3.00
N THR A 36 0.68 -0.43 1.98
CA THR A 36 0.94 0.17 0.66
C THR A 36 1.02 1.70 0.76
N TYR A 37 0.03 2.34 1.40
CA TYR A 37 0.02 3.79 1.62
C TYR A 37 1.23 4.26 2.44
N SER A 38 1.55 3.54 3.52
CA SER A 38 2.69 3.86 4.38
C SER A 38 4.02 3.72 3.62
N SER A 39 4.17 2.68 2.80
CA SER A 39 5.37 2.46 1.99
C SER A 39 5.57 3.58 0.97
N LEU A 40 4.51 3.94 0.24
CA LEU A 40 4.56 5.02 -0.74
C LEU A 40 4.87 6.38 -0.08
N THR A 41 4.26 6.66 1.07
CA THR A 41 4.47 7.91 1.80
C THR A 41 5.90 8.01 2.33
N THR A 42 6.45 6.94 2.92
CA THR A 42 7.84 6.89 3.38
C THR A 42 8.81 7.08 2.22
N ALA A 43 8.58 6.40 1.10
CA ALA A 43 9.41 6.56 -0.10
C ALA A 43 9.36 7.98 -0.65
N TYR A 44 8.18 8.61 -0.65
CA TYR A 44 8.02 9.99 -1.09
C TYR A 44 8.82 10.96 -0.19
N ILE A 45 8.71 10.81 1.13
CA ILE A 45 9.47 11.59 2.12
C ILE A 45 10.98 11.44 1.87
N CYS A 46 11.42 10.20 1.64
CA CYS A 46 12.83 9.86 1.49
C CYS A 46 13.42 10.17 0.11
N ARG A 47 12.59 10.58 -0.87
CA ARG A 47 12.99 10.76 -2.27
C ARG A 47 14.20 11.68 -2.47
N ASN A 48 14.32 12.74 -1.68
CA ASN A 48 15.41 13.71 -1.83
C ASN A 48 16.75 13.22 -1.25
N VAL A 49 16.71 12.20 -0.38
CA VAL A 49 17.90 11.69 0.32
C VAL A 49 18.28 10.32 -0.23
N ALA A 50 17.32 9.41 -0.37
CA ALA A 50 17.50 8.07 -0.92
C ALA A 50 17.44 8.02 -2.46
N GLY A 51 17.14 9.15 -3.11
CA GLY A 51 17.08 9.28 -4.57
C GLY A 51 15.74 8.88 -5.19
N ILE A 52 15.49 9.41 -6.39
CA ILE A 52 14.27 9.16 -7.16
C ILE A 52 14.12 7.68 -7.56
N ASP A 53 15.23 6.99 -7.82
CA ASP A 53 15.20 5.57 -8.21
C ASP A 53 14.64 4.68 -7.10
N THR A 54 15.00 4.98 -5.84
CA THR A 54 14.45 4.29 -4.67
C THR A 54 12.95 4.50 -4.56
N TYR A 55 12.49 5.74 -4.77
CA TYR A 55 11.07 6.05 -4.82
C TYR A 55 10.33 5.25 -5.90
N LEU A 56 10.86 5.22 -7.13
CA LEU A 56 10.25 4.51 -8.24
C LEU A 56 10.18 2.99 -7.99
N LYS A 57 11.22 2.40 -7.40
CA LYS A 57 11.21 0.98 -7.01
C LYS A 57 10.11 0.66 -6.00
N VAL A 58 9.97 1.46 -4.94
CA VAL A 58 8.91 1.26 -3.93
C VAL A 58 7.54 1.47 -4.54
N ARG A 59 7.36 2.51 -5.37
CA ARG A 59 6.10 2.78 -6.08
C ARG A 59 5.69 1.60 -6.96
N GLN A 60 6.63 1.02 -7.72
CA GLN A 60 6.38 -0.17 -8.54
C GLN A 60 5.98 -1.38 -7.70
N LYS A 61 6.66 -1.62 -6.56
CA LYS A 61 6.28 -2.69 -5.64
C LYS A 61 4.86 -2.49 -5.10
N VAL A 62 4.52 -1.28 -4.65
CA VAL A 62 3.17 -0.93 -4.19
C VAL A 62 2.12 -1.18 -5.28
N GLU A 63 2.37 -0.76 -6.51
CA GLU A 63 1.50 -1.01 -7.66
C GLU A 63 1.30 -2.51 -7.91
N ALA A 64 2.38 -3.30 -7.86
CA ALA A 64 2.31 -4.75 -8.02
C ALA A 64 1.51 -5.44 -6.90
N VAL A 65 1.70 -5.05 -5.65
CA VAL A 65 0.92 -5.58 -4.51
C VAL A 65 -0.57 -5.28 -4.68
N MET A 66 -0.91 -4.04 -5.00
CA MET A 66 -2.31 -3.65 -5.19
C MET A 66 -2.94 -4.33 -6.41
N ALA A 67 -2.20 -4.45 -7.51
CA ALA A 67 -2.66 -5.13 -8.72
C ALA A 67 -2.81 -6.65 -8.53
N ARG A 68 -2.04 -7.28 -7.64
CA ARG A 68 -2.21 -8.70 -7.32
C ARG A 68 -3.50 -8.98 -6.54
N LEU A 69 -4.01 -7.99 -5.81
CA LEU A 69 -5.20 -8.15 -4.98
C LEU A 69 -6.47 -7.57 -5.62
N SER A 70 -6.32 -6.67 -6.58
CA SER A 70 -7.38 -6.00 -7.35
C SER A 70 -7.53 -6.64 -8.74
N SER A 71 -8.76 -6.78 -9.23
CA SER A 71 -9.03 -7.15 -10.63
C SER A 71 -8.93 -5.97 -11.61
N ASP A 72 -8.80 -4.75 -11.10
CA ASP A 72 -8.80 -3.52 -11.89
C ASP A 72 -7.46 -2.76 -11.75
N ALA A 73 -6.64 -2.85 -12.79
CA ALA A 73 -5.36 -2.15 -12.88
C ALA A 73 -5.51 -0.62 -13.09
N GLY A 74 -6.62 -0.18 -13.71
CA GLY A 74 -6.94 1.24 -13.87
C GLY A 74 -7.19 1.89 -12.52
N LEU A 75 -8.01 1.25 -11.69
CA LEU A 75 -8.30 1.69 -10.32
C LEU A 75 -7.04 1.76 -9.44
N VAL A 76 -6.12 0.79 -9.59
CA VAL A 76 -4.85 0.80 -8.86
C VAL A 76 -4.01 2.03 -9.22
N ARG A 77 -3.86 2.32 -10.52
CA ARG A 77 -3.09 3.49 -10.98
C ARG A 77 -3.73 4.80 -10.55
N GLU A 78 -5.05 4.91 -10.65
CA GLU A 78 -5.79 6.09 -10.19
C GLU A 78 -5.61 6.31 -8.68
N THR A 79 -5.70 5.23 -7.89
CA THR A 79 -5.54 5.30 -6.43
C THR A 79 -4.14 5.79 -6.05
N ILE A 80 -3.10 5.20 -6.64
CA ILE A 80 -1.71 5.61 -6.39
C ILE A 80 -1.50 7.06 -6.83
N GLY A 81 -1.95 7.45 -8.02
CA GLY A 81 -1.82 8.81 -8.52
C GLY A 81 -2.55 9.85 -7.65
N SER A 82 -3.70 9.48 -7.09
CA SER A 82 -4.43 10.30 -6.12
C SER A 82 -3.63 10.51 -4.83
N TRP A 83 -3.02 9.45 -4.29
CA TRP A 83 -2.14 9.56 -3.13
C TRP A 83 -0.92 10.43 -3.43
N GLU A 84 -0.23 10.22 -4.55
CA GLU A 84 0.92 11.02 -4.97
C GLU A 84 0.55 12.52 -5.09
N THR A 85 -0.62 12.82 -5.65
CA THR A 85 -1.15 14.20 -5.74
C THR A 85 -1.36 14.82 -4.36
N LEU A 86 -1.88 14.06 -3.40
CA LEU A 86 -2.07 14.52 -2.02
C LEU A 86 -0.73 14.78 -1.32
N LEU A 87 0.23 13.86 -1.47
CA LEU A 87 1.59 13.99 -0.92
C LEU A 87 2.30 15.23 -1.49
N GLN A 88 2.14 15.50 -2.78
CA GLN A 88 2.73 16.67 -3.42
C GLN A 88 2.15 18.00 -2.92
N LYS A 89 0.85 18.03 -2.63
CA LYS A 89 0.15 19.23 -2.15
C LYS A 89 0.44 19.54 -0.68
N ASN A 90 0.64 18.52 0.15
CA ASN A 90 0.93 18.71 1.57
C ASN A 90 2.41 19.10 1.77
N ARG A 91 2.64 20.23 2.46
CA ARG A 91 3.97 20.76 2.77
C ARG A 91 4.73 19.90 3.78
N ASP A 92 4.04 19.15 4.64
CA ASP A 92 4.67 18.31 5.67
C ASP A 92 5.55 17.20 5.07
N TYR A 93 5.26 16.81 3.82
CA TYR A 93 6.05 15.82 3.09
C TYR A 93 7.19 16.45 2.27
N LYS A 94 7.36 17.78 2.31
CA LYS A 94 8.43 18.49 1.61
C LYS A 94 9.58 18.76 2.58
N ASN A 95 10.64 17.99 2.44
CA ASN A 95 11.92 18.17 3.14
C ASN A 95 11.82 18.11 4.68
N PRO A 96 11.41 16.98 5.26
CA PRO A 96 11.22 16.85 6.71
C PRO A 96 12.53 16.75 7.52
N GLY A 97 13.70 17.00 6.93
CA GLY A 97 14.98 16.89 7.62
C GLY A 97 15.39 15.45 7.98
N VAL A 98 14.88 14.45 7.25
CA VAL A 98 15.23 13.04 7.43
C VAL A 98 16.65 12.74 6.92
N THR A 99 17.35 11.86 7.61
CA THR A 99 18.67 11.37 7.23
C THR A 99 18.59 10.15 6.34
N GLU A 100 19.69 9.83 5.64
CA GLU A 100 19.78 8.64 4.78
C GLU A 100 19.60 7.35 5.57
N LYS A 101 20.14 7.30 6.80
CA LYS A 101 19.99 6.16 7.70
C LYS A 101 18.53 5.96 8.11
N GLU A 102 17.85 7.01 8.56
CA GLU A 102 16.43 6.94 8.92
C GLU A 102 15.58 6.48 7.74
N CYS A 103 15.90 6.95 6.53
CA CYS A 103 15.23 6.52 5.31
C CYS A 103 15.49 5.04 5.00
N THR A 104 16.72 4.58 5.12
CA THR A 104 17.07 3.16 4.88
C THR A 104 16.36 2.24 5.85
N ASP A 105 16.41 2.57 7.15
CA ASP A 105 15.77 1.78 8.21
C ASP A 105 14.25 1.77 8.04
N ALA A 106 13.64 2.93 7.76
CA ALA A 106 12.20 3.03 7.55
C ALA A 106 11.74 2.27 6.31
N LEU A 107 12.45 2.41 5.18
CA LEU A 107 12.12 1.73 3.93
C LEU A 107 12.22 0.21 4.07
N SER A 108 13.26 -0.28 4.75
CA SER A 108 13.41 -1.71 5.05
C SER A 108 12.27 -2.26 5.92
N ASP A 109 11.89 -1.52 6.97
CA ASP A 109 10.75 -1.90 7.80
C ASP A 109 9.40 -1.86 7.04
N ARG A 110 9.22 -0.88 6.15
CA ARG A 110 8.04 -0.79 5.29
C ARG A 110 7.97 -1.97 4.32
N ASP A 111 9.09 -2.33 3.72
CA ASP A 111 9.20 -3.46 2.78
C ASP A 111 8.75 -4.78 3.44
N ARG A 112 9.32 -5.07 4.62
CA ARG A 112 8.94 -6.24 5.42
C ARG A 112 7.46 -6.26 5.79
N LYS A 113 6.89 -5.12 6.19
CA LYS A 113 5.47 -5.01 6.57
C LYS A 113 4.54 -5.17 5.37
N LEU A 114 4.95 -4.65 4.21
CA LEU A 114 4.20 -4.81 2.96
C LEU A 114 4.15 -6.28 2.53
N ASP A 115 5.29 -6.98 2.58
CA ASP A 115 5.35 -8.39 2.24
C ASP A 115 4.56 -9.25 3.24
N ALA A 116 4.66 -8.96 4.54
CA ALA A 116 3.88 -9.66 5.57
C ALA A 116 2.37 -9.49 5.34
N ALA A 117 1.91 -8.27 5.05
CA ALA A 117 0.49 -8.00 4.79
C ALA A 117 -0.01 -8.69 3.52
N LEU A 118 0.79 -8.67 2.44
CA LEU A 118 0.44 -9.38 1.20
C LEU A 118 0.37 -10.89 1.43
N ASN A 119 1.38 -11.47 2.07
CA ASN A 119 1.42 -12.92 2.31
C ASN A 119 0.24 -13.38 3.16
N ALA A 120 -0.14 -12.63 4.20
CA ALA A 120 -1.33 -12.94 4.99
C ALA A 120 -2.60 -12.93 4.14
N MET A 121 -2.74 -11.98 3.21
CA MET A 121 -3.90 -11.92 2.31
C MET A 121 -3.93 -13.08 1.30
N LEU A 122 -2.76 -13.47 0.76
CA LEU A 122 -2.65 -14.59 -0.17
C LEU A 122 -2.95 -15.93 0.51
N ASP A 123 -2.48 -16.11 1.75
CA ASP A 123 -2.72 -17.32 2.53
C ASP A 123 -4.22 -17.54 2.80
N ILE A 124 -4.99 -16.48 3.05
CA ILE A 124 -6.45 -16.57 3.21
C ILE A 124 -7.19 -16.83 1.90
N ARG A 125 -6.66 -16.33 0.77
CA ARG A 125 -7.26 -16.56 -0.56
C ARG A 125 -6.93 -17.95 -1.13
N GLY A 126 -5.88 -18.61 -0.63
CA GLY A 126 -5.36 -19.85 -1.19
C GLY A 126 -4.53 -19.65 -2.47
N ASP A 127 -4.09 -18.42 -2.75
CA ASP A 127 -3.45 -18.01 -4.02
C ASP A 127 -1.91 -17.95 -3.91
N ARG A 128 -1.30 -18.85 -3.13
CA ARG A 128 0.14 -18.81 -2.82
C ARG A 128 1.02 -19.18 -4.01
#